data_AF-A0AB40D128-F1
#
_entry.id   AF-A0AB40D128-F1
#
_cell.length_a   1.000
_cell.length_b   1.000
_cell.length_c   1.000
_cell.angle_alpha   90.00
_cell.angle_beta   90.00
_cell.angle_gamma   90.00
#
_symmetry.space_group_name_H-M   'P 1'
#
loop_
_entity.id
_entity.type
_entity.pdbx_description
1 polymer ?
#
loop_
_entity_poly.entity_id
_entity_poly.type
_entity_poly.pdbx_seq_one_letter_code
_entity_poly.pdbx_strand_id
1 'polypeptide(L)'
;MASMNLGWFGDNWFSKPPKPVPAVPSFAFIGSRNLSSKNTTQNPNPNPSISSSSSSSPPTPEEPKGPLTEMLEQLWWECEHRPDYRHTPEVERIITEDPFIVKKENPTQEEIEENKQWWDGFNSSPVVQFLRRAEKIADIMNEMELKENEHPYRWEDRKLWKKLPHVPGLDGRPMPRKAIKTKKESDDKFWDWARQFFFGLWGFRQRSYPPGRPIDVAQAIGYKRLEKRYYDFIMRSGGWYYKDRLGRTRGPLELITLKTAWAGGIIDTHTFIWGEDMDEWAPIGMVYGLEKAIATWEVRLGAAATAFLHKLQKGIPPWKPLKGFEWKTYKQLQDEAIESKKRDMAVLAANGGIWPGVRTPSHALFLWASGSELTSILEADFMPNKYISKELRYRLAKIIPNLRPWEVLSIEQAMDLITCEGEWFREPLGSFTTGPPYIQRWNKDVKRMFRIFSNLSYRVYNKLERTIPGFDVVMQKVKADTDTRDARRKERRAAQKRAEKEAAIYGRRMSSDNPK
;
A
#
# COMPACT_ATOMS: atom_id res chain seq x y z
N MET A 1 -14.20 35.35 38.82
CA MET A 1 -13.08 36.21 39.24
C MET A 1 -11.95 35.33 39.75
N ALA A 2 -10.71 35.77 39.50
CA ALA A 2 -9.42 35.20 39.91
C ALA A 2 -8.95 33.91 39.21
N SER A 3 -7.98 34.15 38.32
CA SER A 3 -6.97 33.24 37.79
C SER A 3 -6.16 32.56 38.90
N MET A 4 -6.04 31.23 38.84
CA MET A 4 -4.87 30.53 39.37
C MET A 4 -4.19 29.78 38.25
N ASN A 5 -3.03 30.30 37.87
CA ASN A 5 -2.10 29.76 36.91
C ASN A 5 -1.18 28.81 37.70
N LEU A 6 -1.34 27.50 37.52
CA LEU A 6 -0.40 26.49 38.03
C LEU A 6 0.24 25.80 36.83
N GLY A 7 1.19 26.50 36.24
CA GLY A 7 2.16 25.93 35.31
C GLY A 7 3.27 25.25 36.10
N TRP A 8 3.21 23.92 36.22
CA TRP A 8 4.38 23.04 36.28
C TRP A 8 3.91 21.58 36.27
N PHE A 9 4.10 20.92 35.12
CA PHE A 9 4.29 19.48 34.86
C PHE A 9 3.68 19.10 33.49
N GLY A 10 4.54 18.79 32.52
CA GLY A 10 4.24 17.93 31.36
C GLY A 10 3.50 18.59 30.19
N ASP A 11 4.22 18.80 29.09
CA ASP A 11 3.66 19.14 27.78
C ASP A 11 2.59 18.11 27.38
N ASN A 12 1.36 18.60 27.15
CA ASN A 12 0.25 17.81 26.66
C ASN A 12 0.51 17.27 25.25
N TRP A 13 0.25 15.97 25.07
CA TRP A 13 0.38 15.22 23.81
C TRP A 13 -0.55 15.72 22.67
N PHE A 14 -1.44 16.67 22.98
CA PHE A 14 -2.27 17.38 22.01
C PHE A 14 -1.79 18.83 21.89
N SER A 15 -0.98 19.10 20.88
CA SER A 15 -0.73 20.49 20.46
C SER A 15 -2.05 21.14 20.07
N LYS A 16 -2.32 22.33 20.61
CA LYS A 16 -3.39 23.20 20.09
C LYS A 16 -3.24 23.30 18.56
N PRO A 17 -4.32 23.16 17.77
CA PRO A 17 -4.24 23.37 16.34
C PRO A 17 -3.69 24.78 16.07
N PRO A 18 -2.85 24.97 15.03
CA PRO A 18 -2.43 26.30 14.63
C PRO A 18 -3.67 27.17 14.36
N LYS A 19 -3.65 28.42 14.82
CA LYS A 19 -4.72 29.38 14.55
C LYS A 19 -5.05 29.38 13.06
N PRO A 20 -6.34 29.34 12.66
CA PRO A 20 -6.71 29.39 11.26
C PRO A 20 -6.10 30.64 10.63
N VAL A 21 -5.43 30.45 9.50
CA VAL A 21 -4.97 31.53 8.63
C VAL A 21 -6.21 32.35 8.24
N PRO A 22 -6.19 33.69 8.32
CA PRO A 22 -7.35 34.50 7.98
C PRO A 22 -7.82 34.18 6.55
N ALA A 23 -9.14 34.01 6.40
CA ALA A 23 -9.79 33.77 5.12
C ALA A 23 -9.40 34.86 4.11
N VAL A 24 -8.74 34.45 3.03
CA VAL A 24 -8.48 35.33 1.89
C VAL A 24 -9.79 35.42 1.09
N PRO A 25 -10.26 36.63 0.73
CA PRO A 25 -11.59 36.85 0.19
C PRO A 25 -11.80 36.18 -1.17
N SER A 26 -13.01 35.65 -1.34
CA SER A 26 -13.58 35.14 -2.57
C SER A 26 -13.51 36.17 -3.69
N PHE A 27 -12.71 35.89 -4.72
CA PHE A 27 -12.84 36.56 -6.01
C PHE A 27 -13.39 35.56 -7.03
N ALA A 28 -14.72 35.53 -7.11
CA ALA A 28 -15.40 35.23 -8.36
C ALA A 28 -15.20 36.42 -9.33
N PHE A 29 -15.28 36.13 -10.63
CA PHE A 29 -15.10 37.03 -11.78
C PHE A 29 -13.66 37.29 -12.23
N ILE A 30 -13.23 36.55 -13.26
CA ILE A 30 -12.83 37.10 -14.56
C ILE A 30 -13.27 36.06 -15.61
N GLY A 31 -14.18 36.48 -16.49
CA GLY A 31 -14.73 35.66 -17.55
C GLY A 31 -13.71 35.39 -18.66
N SER A 32 -13.67 34.15 -19.13
CA SER A 32 -13.03 33.80 -20.38
C SER A 32 -14.09 33.59 -21.44
N ARG A 33 -14.18 34.60 -22.31
CA ARG A 33 -14.92 34.62 -23.57
C ARG A 33 -14.61 33.36 -24.39
N ASN A 34 -15.66 32.61 -24.72
CA ASN A 34 -15.63 31.61 -25.78
C ASN A 34 -15.37 32.31 -27.12
N LEU A 35 -14.19 32.09 -27.68
CA LEU A 35 -13.89 32.38 -29.09
C LEU A 35 -14.30 31.17 -29.91
N SER A 36 -15.44 31.31 -30.60
CA SER A 36 -15.91 30.40 -31.63
C SER A 36 -15.09 30.61 -32.91
N SER A 37 -14.57 29.54 -33.49
CA SER A 37 -14.09 29.52 -34.87
C SER A 37 -14.26 28.12 -35.45
N LYS A 38 -15.42 27.93 -36.10
CA LYS A 38 -15.65 27.29 -37.41
C LYS A 38 -14.69 26.18 -37.86
N ASN A 39 -15.24 24.98 -38.07
CA ASN A 39 -14.98 24.21 -39.29
C ASN A 39 -16.29 23.63 -39.81
N THR A 40 -16.71 24.14 -40.97
CA THR A 40 -17.81 23.67 -41.82
C THR A 40 -17.21 22.82 -42.94
N THR A 41 -17.78 21.63 -43.18
CA THR A 41 -18.09 20.95 -44.48
C THR A 41 -18.21 19.44 -44.18
N GLN A 42 -19.16 18.63 -44.64
CA GLN A 42 -20.35 18.72 -45.51
C GLN A 42 -21.21 17.47 -45.21
N ASN A 43 -22.53 17.64 -45.11
CA ASN A 43 -23.52 16.53 -45.11
C ASN A 43 -23.68 15.95 -46.53
N PRO A 44 -24.42 14.83 -46.70
CA PRO A 44 -25.84 15.02 -47.05
C PRO A 44 -26.82 14.10 -46.31
N ASN A 45 -27.95 14.69 -45.88
CA ASN A 45 -29.17 14.00 -45.47
C ASN A 45 -29.92 13.42 -46.69
N PRO A 46 -31.05 12.73 -46.46
CA PRO A 46 -32.31 13.39 -46.82
C PRO A 46 -33.35 13.39 -45.68
N ASN A 47 -33.99 14.56 -45.49
CA ASN A 47 -35.22 14.76 -44.72
C ASN A 47 -36.45 14.43 -45.58
N PRO A 48 -37.67 14.39 -44.99
CA PRO A 48 -38.57 15.56 -45.11
C PRO A 48 -39.19 15.94 -43.74
N SER A 49 -38.91 17.11 -43.18
CA SER A 49 -39.63 18.40 -43.31
C SER A 49 -41.09 18.41 -42.81
N ILE A 50 -41.38 19.23 -41.79
CA ILE A 50 -42.42 20.28 -41.79
C ILE A 50 -42.14 21.28 -40.64
N SER A 51 -42.17 22.55 -41.03
CA SER A 51 -42.32 23.86 -40.36
C SER A 51 -42.91 23.90 -38.93
N SER A 52 -42.75 24.91 -38.06
CA SER A 52 -42.29 26.31 -38.15
C SER A 52 -42.30 26.95 -36.75
N SER A 53 -41.70 28.15 -36.67
CA SER A 53 -42.08 29.31 -35.84
C SER A 53 -41.76 29.31 -34.35
N SER A 54 -40.88 30.25 -34.02
CA SER A 54 -40.68 30.90 -32.73
C SER A 54 -41.96 31.51 -32.15
N SER A 55 -42.32 31.12 -30.93
CA SER A 55 -43.11 31.94 -30.01
C SER A 55 -42.61 31.70 -28.59
N SER A 56 -42.21 32.78 -27.94
CA SER A 56 -41.88 32.86 -26.53
C SER A 56 -43.05 32.36 -25.68
N SER A 57 -42.91 31.18 -25.08
CA SER A 57 -43.76 30.69 -24.00
C SER A 57 -42.96 30.67 -22.69
N PRO A 58 -43.58 31.00 -21.54
CA PRO A 58 -42.93 30.86 -20.23
C PRO A 58 -42.45 29.41 -20.04
N PRO A 59 -41.40 29.15 -19.22
CA PRO A 59 -40.85 27.80 -19.10
C PRO A 59 -41.96 26.87 -18.63
N THR A 60 -42.34 25.94 -19.51
CA THR A 60 -43.14 24.78 -19.15
C THR A 60 -42.42 24.03 -18.03
N PRO A 61 -43.13 23.57 -16.98
CA PRO A 61 -42.50 22.77 -15.94
C PRO A 61 -41.87 21.54 -16.60
N GLU A 62 -40.54 21.41 -16.49
CA GLU A 62 -39.80 20.28 -17.05
C GLU A 62 -40.42 18.98 -16.52
N GLU A 63 -40.71 18.04 -17.42
CA GLU A 63 -41.12 16.69 -17.04
C GLU A 63 -40.08 16.10 -16.07
N PRO A 64 -40.51 15.35 -15.03
CA PRO A 64 -39.58 14.80 -14.06
C PRO A 64 -38.56 13.93 -14.79
N LYS A 65 -37.29 14.35 -14.77
CA LYS A 65 -36.20 13.64 -15.42
C LYS A 65 -36.13 12.23 -14.84
N GLY A 66 -35.88 11.23 -15.70
CA GLY A 66 -35.73 9.86 -15.23
C GLY A 66 -34.54 9.71 -14.27
N PRO A 67 -34.55 8.74 -13.34
CA PRO A 67 -33.51 8.59 -12.31
C PRO A 67 -32.11 8.34 -12.90
N LEU A 68 -32.03 7.68 -14.06
CA LEU A 68 -30.77 7.45 -14.78
C LEU A 68 -30.22 8.73 -15.42
N THR A 69 -31.09 9.58 -15.97
CA THR A 69 -30.69 10.87 -16.55
C THR A 69 -30.20 11.83 -15.48
N GLU A 70 -30.85 11.87 -14.31
CA GLU A 70 -30.40 12.66 -13.16
C GLU A 70 -29.02 12.20 -12.65
N MET A 71 -28.81 10.88 -12.53
CA MET A 71 -27.52 10.32 -12.12
C MET A 71 -26.39 10.67 -13.12
N LEU A 72 -26.70 10.71 -14.42
CA LEU A 72 -25.75 11.02 -15.48
C LEU A 72 -25.42 12.52 -15.50
N GLU A 73 -26.43 13.39 -15.35
CA GLU A 73 -26.25 14.83 -15.18
C GLU A 73 -25.42 15.14 -13.93
N GLN A 74 -25.69 14.46 -12.82
CA GLN A 74 -24.91 14.57 -11.59
C GLN A 74 -23.45 14.13 -11.80
N LEU A 75 -23.20 13.02 -12.50
CA LEU A 75 -21.84 12.57 -12.80
C LEU A 75 -21.08 13.57 -13.67
N TRP A 76 -21.73 14.16 -14.68
CA TRP A 76 -21.10 15.20 -15.51
C TRP A 76 -20.81 16.46 -14.70
N TRP A 77 -21.74 16.89 -13.86
CA TRP A 77 -21.54 18.01 -12.95
C TRP A 77 -20.37 17.78 -11.99
N GLU A 78 -20.27 16.58 -11.40
CA GLU A 78 -19.14 16.18 -10.54
C GLU A 78 -17.81 16.12 -11.29
N CYS A 79 -17.81 15.74 -12.57
CA CYS A 79 -16.61 15.75 -13.41
C CYS A 79 -16.08 17.17 -13.65
N GLU A 80 -16.98 18.13 -13.83
CA GLU A 80 -16.66 19.53 -14.07
C GLU A 80 -16.24 20.27 -12.79
N HIS A 81 -16.99 20.09 -11.70
CA HIS A 81 -16.86 20.90 -10.49
C HIS A 81 -15.98 20.25 -9.42
N ARG A 82 -15.84 18.92 -9.42
CA ARG A 82 -15.05 18.13 -8.45
C ARG A 82 -15.32 18.57 -6.99
N PRO A 83 -16.57 18.42 -6.51
CA PRO A 83 -16.92 18.79 -5.14
C PRO A 83 -16.04 18.07 -4.12
N ASP A 84 -15.61 18.78 -3.08
CA ASP A 84 -14.84 18.21 -1.98
C ASP A 84 -15.73 18.01 -0.75
N TYR A 85 -16.21 16.78 -0.56
CA TYR A 85 -17.09 16.42 0.56
C TYR A 85 -16.37 16.34 1.90
N ARG A 86 -15.03 16.40 1.91
CA ARG A 86 -14.20 16.22 3.12
C ARG A 86 -14.29 17.38 4.12
N HIS A 87 -14.80 18.52 3.68
CA HIS A 87 -14.87 19.76 4.44
C HIS A 87 -16.32 20.22 4.68
N THR A 88 -17.29 19.29 4.63
CA THR A 88 -18.66 19.59 5.00
C THR A 88 -18.79 19.75 6.53
N PRO A 89 -19.74 20.56 7.02
CA PRO A 89 -19.91 20.78 8.47
C PRO A 89 -20.25 19.49 9.22
N GLU A 90 -20.92 18.53 8.58
CA GLU A 90 -21.21 17.21 9.17
C GLU A 90 -19.94 16.40 9.40
N VAL A 91 -19.02 16.41 8.43
CA VAL A 91 -17.71 15.76 8.54
C VAL A 91 -16.86 16.42 9.61
N GLU A 92 -16.87 17.76 9.69
CA GLU A 92 -16.16 18.48 10.74
C GLU A 92 -16.71 18.16 12.14
N ARG A 93 -18.03 17.98 12.28
CA ARG A 93 -18.66 17.53 13.53
C ARG A 93 -18.18 16.13 13.90
N ILE A 94 -18.23 15.16 12.99
CA ILE A 94 -17.79 13.78 13.23
C ILE A 94 -16.30 13.70 13.62
N ILE A 95 -15.45 14.53 13.02
CA ILE A 95 -14.01 14.54 13.35
C ILE A 95 -13.73 15.19 14.71
N THR A 96 -14.54 16.17 15.11
CA THR A 96 -14.32 16.97 16.33
C THR A 96 -15.02 16.38 17.55
N GLU A 97 -16.14 15.68 17.34
CA GLU A 97 -16.94 15.06 18.40
C GLU A 97 -16.40 13.67 18.75
N ASP A 98 -16.22 13.41 20.05
CA ASP A 98 -15.85 12.08 20.52
C ASP A 98 -17.07 11.15 20.42
N PRO A 99 -16.98 10.00 19.75
CA PRO A 99 -18.13 9.12 19.50
C PRO A 99 -18.75 8.54 20.78
N PHE A 100 -18.01 8.55 21.89
CA PHE A 100 -18.44 7.98 23.17
C PHE A 100 -18.91 9.04 24.17
N ILE A 101 -18.68 10.34 23.92
CA ILE A 101 -18.98 11.41 24.88
C ILE A 101 -20.01 12.35 24.26
N VAL A 102 -21.26 12.22 24.71
CA VAL A 102 -22.34 13.13 24.32
C VAL A 102 -22.17 14.45 25.06
N LYS A 103 -21.83 15.52 24.33
CA LYS A 103 -21.79 16.88 24.89
C LYS A 103 -23.22 17.44 24.92
N LYS A 104 -23.80 17.58 26.11
CA LYS A 104 -25.03 18.37 26.30
C LYS A 104 -24.67 19.86 26.36
N GLU A 105 -25.37 20.70 25.60
CA GLU A 105 -25.06 22.14 25.49
C GLU A 105 -25.41 22.93 26.76
N ASN A 106 -26.41 22.50 27.55
CA ASN A 106 -26.85 23.16 28.78
C ASN A 106 -27.13 22.15 29.91
N PRO A 107 -26.10 21.61 30.58
CA PRO A 107 -26.30 20.68 31.70
C PRO A 107 -26.81 21.41 32.95
N THR A 108 -27.76 20.81 33.68
CA THR A 108 -28.20 21.30 35.00
C THR A 108 -27.13 21.04 36.05
N GLN A 109 -27.14 21.80 37.16
CA GLN A 109 -26.15 21.64 38.23
C GLN A 109 -26.17 20.23 38.84
N GLU A 110 -27.36 19.64 38.99
CA GLU A 110 -27.57 18.28 39.46
C GLU A 110 -26.93 17.24 38.52
N GLU A 111 -27.13 17.35 37.21
CA GLU A 111 -26.51 16.44 36.23
C GLU A 111 -24.97 16.54 36.22
N ILE A 112 -24.41 17.73 36.52
CA ILE A 112 -22.95 17.90 36.63
C ILE A 112 -22.44 17.17 37.87
N GLU A 113 -23.15 17.25 38.99
CA GLU A 113 -22.77 16.58 40.24
C GLU A 113 -22.91 15.06 40.13
N GLU A 114 -24.00 14.57 39.53
CA GLU A 114 -24.18 13.14 39.25
C GLU A 114 -23.08 12.60 38.33
N ASN A 115 -22.74 13.31 37.26
CA ASN A 115 -21.63 12.92 36.39
C ASN A 115 -20.31 12.88 37.14
N LYS A 116 -20.02 13.86 38.01
CA LYS A 116 -18.81 13.85 38.84
C LYS A 116 -18.76 12.63 39.76
N GLN A 117 -19.86 12.34 40.47
CA GLN A 117 -19.95 11.16 41.34
C GLN A 117 -19.77 9.86 40.55
N TRP A 118 -20.37 9.78 39.37
CA TRP A 118 -20.20 8.64 38.47
C TRP A 118 -18.74 8.48 38.04
N TRP A 119 -18.08 9.57 37.64
CA TRP A 119 -16.65 9.56 37.28
C TRP A 119 -15.76 9.18 38.45
N ASP A 120 -16.05 9.65 39.66
CA ASP A 120 -15.30 9.29 40.87
C ASP A 120 -15.49 7.81 41.23
N GLY A 121 -16.71 7.29 41.11
CA GLY A 121 -17.02 5.86 41.23
C GLY A 121 -16.31 5.01 40.17
N PHE A 122 -16.35 5.45 38.92
CA PHE A 122 -15.66 4.80 37.82
C PHE A 122 -14.13 4.80 38.04
N ASN A 123 -13.55 5.91 38.48
CA ASN A 123 -12.12 6.07 38.74
C ASN A 123 -11.64 5.25 39.95
N SER A 124 -12.50 5.05 40.95
CA SER A 124 -12.20 4.27 42.15
C SER A 124 -12.34 2.76 41.93
N SER A 125 -13.04 2.32 40.88
CA SER A 125 -13.18 0.90 40.54
C SER A 125 -11.80 0.23 40.36
N PRO A 126 -11.53 -0.89 41.07
CA PRO A 126 -10.27 -1.63 40.94
C PRO A 126 -9.97 -2.08 39.50
N VAL A 127 -11.02 -2.41 38.73
CA VAL A 127 -10.88 -2.81 37.32
C VAL A 127 -10.38 -1.65 36.47
N VAL A 128 -10.91 -0.44 36.66
CA VAL A 128 -10.48 0.75 35.92
C VAL A 128 -9.06 1.15 36.32
N GLN A 129 -8.70 1.04 37.60
CA GLN A 129 -7.33 1.27 38.06
C GLN A 129 -6.36 0.25 37.46
N PHE A 130 -6.76 -1.02 37.35
CA PHE A 130 -5.99 -2.06 36.69
C PHE A 130 -5.81 -1.75 35.20
N LEU A 131 -6.87 -1.41 34.47
CA LEU A 131 -6.80 -1.04 33.06
C LEU A 131 -5.89 0.17 32.83
N ARG A 132 -6.01 1.23 33.65
CA ARG A 132 -5.09 2.38 33.59
C ARG A 132 -3.63 1.98 33.83
N ARG A 133 -3.39 1.06 34.76
CA ARG A 133 -2.04 0.55 35.01
C ARG A 133 -1.54 -0.28 33.83
N ALA A 134 -2.40 -1.08 33.20
CA ALA A 134 -2.08 -1.84 31.99
C ALA A 134 -1.72 -0.90 30.83
N GLU A 135 -2.49 0.17 30.62
CA GLU A 135 -2.20 1.21 29.61
C GLU A 135 -0.83 1.85 29.87
N LYS A 136 -0.53 2.26 31.11
CA LYS A 136 0.79 2.80 31.50
C LYS A 136 1.93 1.81 31.27
N ILE A 137 1.73 0.54 31.62
CA ILE A 137 2.75 -0.51 31.39
C ILE A 137 2.99 -0.65 29.89
N ALA A 138 1.93 -0.68 29.08
CA ALA A 138 2.05 -0.77 27.65
C ALA A 138 2.74 0.48 27.06
N ASP A 139 2.54 1.68 27.62
CA ASP A 139 3.25 2.90 27.21
C ASP A 139 4.74 2.78 27.49
N ILE A 140 5.09 2.32 28.70
CA ILE A 140 6.48 2.06 29.09
C ILE A 140 7.11 1.01 28.17
N MET A 141 6.41 -0.08 27.87
CA MET A 141 6.90 -1.11 26.93
C MET A 141 7.13 -0.52 25.54
N ASN A 142 6.21 0.30 25.03
CA ASN A 142 6.37 0.94 23.73
C ASN A 142 7.55 1.92 23.73
N GLU A 143 7.73 2.72 24.78
CA GLU A 143 8.89 3.61 24.92
C GLU A 143 10.21 2.84 24.99
N MET A 144 10.24 1.71 25.70
CA MET A 144 11.41 0.83 25.74
C MET A 144 11.72 0.29 24.34
N GLU A 145 10.72 -0.19 23.61
CA GLU A 145 10.91 -0.67 22.22
C GLU A 145 11.36 0.44 21.27
N LEU A 146 10.86 1.68 21.43
CA LEU A 146 11.29 2.82 20.63
C LEU A 146 12.75 3.19 20.90
N LYS A 147 13.14 3.25 22.18
CA LYS A 147 14.53 3.52 22.60
C LYS A 147 15.47 2.43 22.09
N GLU A 148 15.05 1.18 22.19
CA GLU A 148 15.81 0.04 21.68
C GLU A 148 16.08 0.11 20.17
N ASN A 149 15.15 0.67 19.41
CA ASN A 149 15.22 0.76 17.95
C ASN A 149 15.61 2.15 17.43
N GLU A 150 16.07 3.06 18.30
CA GLU A 150 16.40 4.44 17.91
C GLU A 150 17.60 4.49 16.95
N HIS A 151 18.54 3.55 17.10
CA HIS A 151 19.80 3.56 16.37
C HIS A 151 19.98 2.31 15.51
N PRO A 152 19.82 2.41 14.19
CA PRO A 152 20.18 1.31 13.30
C PRO A 152 21.68 1.01 13.36
N TYR A 153 22.02 -0.25 13.08
CA TYR A 153 23.39 -0.77 12.96
C TYR A 153 24.26 0.12 12.08
N ARG A 154 23.72 0.54 10.93
CA ARG A 154 24.44 1.37 9.97
C ARG A 154 24.35 2.85 10.34
N TRP A 155 25.52 3.43 10.60
CA TRP A 155 25.64 4.85 10.94
C TRP A 155 25.10 5.79 9.85
N GLU A 156 25.23 5.39 8.58
CA GLU A 156 24.80 6.16 7.41
C GLU A 156 23.28 6.44 7.41
N ASP A 157 22.50 5.49 7.94
CA ASP A 157 21.03 5.51 7.91
C ASP A 157 20.43 6.22 9.13
N ARG A 158 21.22 6.46 10.20
CA ARG A 158 20.75 7.08 11.46
C ARG A 158 20.07 8.43 11.23
N LYS A 159 20.62 9.27 10.33
CA LYS A 159 20.07 10.60 10.04
C LYS A 159 18.68 10.51 9.38
N LEU A 160 18.49 9.54 8.48
CA LEU A 160 17.19 9.30 7.85
C LEU A 160 16.22 8.71 8.86
N TRP A 161 16.67 7.71 9.63
CA TRP A 161 15.88 7.04 10.66
C TRP A 161 15.28 8.01 11.68
N LYS A 162 16.08 8.97 12.16
CA LYS A 162 15.61 10.03 13.10
C LYS A 162 14.62 11.01 12.46
N LYS A 163 14.73 11.27 11.15
CA LYS A 163 13.83 12.20 10.44
C LYS A 163 12.47 11.61 10.14
N LEU A 164 12.38 10.28 10.00
CA LEU A 164 11.13 9.62 9.67
C LEU A 164 10.21 9.61 10.91
N PRO A 165 9.01 10.20 10.83
CA PRO A 165 8.02 10.15 11.91
C PRO A 165 7.48 8.72 12.11
N HIS A 166 6.93 8.45 13.30
CA HIS A 166 6.34 7.15 13.62
C HIS A 166 4.89 7.10 13.15
N VAL A 167 4.52 5.98 12.53
CA VAL A 167 3.12 5.71 12.13
C VAL A 167 2.31 5.40 13.39
N PRO A 168 1.17 6.08 13.65
CA PRO A 168 0.30 5.71 14.76
C PRO A 168 -0.25 4.30 14.54
N GLY A 169 -0.20 3.48 15.59
CA GLY A 169 -0.86 2.18 15.64
C GLY A 169 -2.37 2.31 15.78
N LEU A 170 -3.04 1.16 15.82
CA LEU A 170 -4.48 1.07 16.05
C LEU A 170 -4.87 1.78 17.37
N ASP A 171 -4.04 1.62 18.40
CA ASP A 171 -4.21 2.22 19.72
C ASP A 171 -3.79 3.71 19.77
N GLY A 172 -3.47 4.33 18.62
CA GLY A 172 -2.99 5.71 18.51
C GLY A 172 -1.53 5.94 18.90
N ARG A 173 -0.90 4.97 19.59
CA ARG A 173 0.50 5.03 20.02
C ARG A 173 1.46 4.95 18.83
N PRO A 174 2.65 5.58 18.89
CA PRO A 174 3.65 5.47 17.82
C PRO A 174 4.07 4.01 17.67
N MET A 175 3.88 3.45 16.47
CA MET A 175 4.26 2.06 16.23
C MET A 175 5.80 1.97 16.13
N PRO A 176 6.44 1.07 16.91
CA PRO A 176 7.88 0.94 16.91
C PRO A 176 8.33 0.33 15.57
N ARG A 177 9.37 0.94 14.99
CA ARG A 177 10.03 0.41 13.79
C ARG A 177 11.17 -0.48 14.25
N LYS A 178 11.25 -1.71 13.77
CA LYS A 178 12.35 -2.62 14.15
C LYS A 178 13.62 -2.24 13.40
N ALA A 179 14.67 -1.91 14.14
CA ALA A 179 15.97 -1.64 13.56
C ALA A 179 16.86 -2.88 13.63
N ILE A 180 17.61 -3.17 12.55
CA ILE A 180 18.69 -4.15 12.58
C ILE A 180 19.81 -3.58 13.47
N LYS A 181 20.20 -4.29 14.53
CA LYS A 181 21.16 -3.81 15.53
C LYS A 181 22.57 -4.31 15.27
N THR A 182 22.70 -5.55 14.78
CA THR A 182 24.01 -6.20 14.60
C THR A 182 24.31 -6.54 13.14
N LYS A 183 25.60 -6.69 12.83
CA LYS A 183 26.05 -7.16 11.51
C LYS A 183 25.51 -8.55 11.19
N LYS A 184 25.53 -9.45 12.18
CA LYS A 184 25.05 -10.83 12.03
C LYS A 184 23.56 -10.85 11.68
N GLU A 185 22.74 -10.05 12.37
CA GLU A 185 21.33 -9.89 12.01
C GLU A 185 21.16 -9.34 10.59
N SER A 186 21.97 -8.37 10.17
CA SER A 186 21.95 -7.84 8.81
C SER A 186 22.24 -8.92 7.76
N ASP A 187 23.28 -9.72 7.98
CA ASP A 187 23.69 -10.78 7.06
C ASP A 187 22.64 -11.91 7.03
N ASP A 188 22.16 -12.36 8.20
CA ASP A 188 21.12 -13.39 8.31
C ASP A 188 19.82 -12.96 7.58
N LYS A 189 19.42 -11.69 7.74
CA LYS A 189 18.23 -11.13 7.06
C LYS A 189 18.42 -11.04 5.56
N PHE A 190 19.59 -10.58 5.11
CA PHE A 190 19.91 -10.53 3.69
C PHE A 190 19.88 -11.91 3.05
N TRP A 191 20.50 -12.92 3.68
CA TRP A 191 20.52 -14.29 3.16
C TRP A 191 19.17 -15.01 3.26
N ASP A 192 18.34 -14.70 4.25
CA ASP A 192 16.97 -15.17 4.31
C ASP A 192 16.13 -14.62 3.15
N TRP A 193 16.21 -13.31 2.91
CA TRP A 193 15.56 -12.69 1.76
C TRP A 193 16.11 -13.23 0.44
N ALA A 194 17.43 -13.28 0.25
CA ALA A 194 18.03 -13.74 -0.99
C ALA A 194 17.58 -15.16 -1.33
N ARG A 195 17.52 -16.06 -0.34
CA ARG A 195 16.97 -17.41 -0.53
C ARG A 195 15.52 -17.40 -0.99
N GLN A 196 14.66 -16.58 -0.38
CA GLN A 196 13.25 -16.48 -0.77
C GLN A 196 13.07 -15.85 -2.15
N PHE A 197 13.88 -14.84 -2.48
CA PHE A 197 13.91 -14.20 -3.79
C PHE A 197 14.31 -15.20 -4.87
N PHE A 198 15.44 -15.91 -4.68
CA PHE A 198 15.86 -16.94 -5.61
C PHE A 198 14.87 -18.11 -5.66
N PHE A 199 14.29 -18.54 -4.54
CA PHE A 199 13.24 -19.56 -4.58
C PHE A 199 12.03 -19.14 -5.41
N GLY A 200 11.57 -17.90 -5.26
CA GLY A 200 10.50 -17.35 -6.10
C GLY A 200 10.88 -17.25 -7.57
N LEU A 201 12.08 -16.74 -7.86
CA LEU A 201 12.59 -16.63 -9.23
C LEU A 201 12.69 -18.00 -9.93
N TRP A 202 13.02 -19.04 -9.17
CA TRP A 202 13.09 -20.43 -9.64
C TRP A 202 11.74 -21.16 -9.53
N GLY A 203 10.67 -20.44 -9.21
CA GLY A 203 9.29 -20.94 -9.14
C GLY A 203 9.01 -21.94 -8.02
N PHE A 204 9.85 -21.96 -6.99
CA PHE A 204 9.57 -22.66 -5.75
C PHE A 204 8.62 -21.85 -4.87
N ARG A 205 7.78 -22.56 -4.13
CA ARG A 205 6.87 -21.95 -3.15
C ARG A 205 7.68 -21.13 -2.14
N GLN A 206 7.50 -19.81 -2.18
CA GLN A 206 8.05 -18.92 -1.17
C GLN A 206 7.39 -19.24 0.18
N ARG A 207 8.17 -19.11 1.25
CA ARG A 207 7.60 -19.16 2.61
C ARG A 207 6.71 -17.94 2.78
N SER A 208 5.52 -18.12 3.37
CA SER A 208 4.71 -16.99 3.80
C SER A 208 5.53 -16.08 4.71
N TYR A 209 5.55 -14.77 4.43
CA TYR A 209 6.20 -13.80 5.30
C TYR A 209 5.64 -13.96 6.73
N PRO A 210 6.48 -13.86 7.77
CA PRO A 210 6.00 -13.93 9.15
C PRO A 210 4.94 -12.84 9.36
N PRO A 211 3.91 -13.07 10.21
CA PRO A 211 2.78 -12.16 10.42
C PRO A 211 3.13 -10.82 11.10
N GLY A 212 4.37 -10.32 10.97
CA GLY A 212 4.79 -8.98 11.37
C GLY A 212 5.13 -8.13 10.15
N ARG A 213 5.40 -6.82 10.36
CA ARG A 213 5.88 -5.94 9.28
C ARG A 213 7.11 -6.59 8.62
N PRO A 214 7.15 -6.70 7.28
CA PRO A 214 8.31 -7.25 6.59
C PRO A 214 9.53 -6.44 6.99
N ILE A 215 10.60 -7.14 7.37
CA ILE A 215 11.86 -6.48 7.71
C ILE A 215 12.45 -6.00 6.40
N ASP A 216 12.56 -4.69 6.27
CA ASP A 216 13.00 -4.04 5.04
C ASP A 216 14.46 -4.44 4.74
N VAL A 217 14.65 -5.20 3.67
CA VAL A 217 15.96 -5.61 3.17
C VAL A 217 16.81 -4.38 2.83
N ALA A 218 16.18 -3.25 2.51
CA ALA A 218 16.86 -1.99 2.31
C ALA A 218 17.67 -1.57 3.55
N GLN A 219 17.22 -1.93 4.77
CA GLN A 219 18.00 -1.70 5.98
C GLN A 219 19.24 -2.60 6.06
N ALA A 220 19.14 -3.84 5.60
CA ALA A 220 20.28 -4.77 5.54
C ALA A 220 21.30 -4.34 4.48
N ILE A 221 20.86 -3.79 3.34
CA ILE A 221 21.73 -3.31 2.24
C ILE A 221 22.21 -1.86 2.46
N GLY A 222 21.49 -1.08 3.28
CA GLY A 222 21.71 0.35 3.58
C GLY A 222 21.17 1.27 2.50
N TYR A 223 20.37 2.27 2.89
CA TYR A 223 19.65 3.13 1.95
C TYR A 223 20.57 3.92 1.02
N LYS A 224 21.66 4.50 1.55
CA LYS A 224 22.63 5.24 0.72
C LYS A 224 23.35 4.37 -0.29
N ARG A 225 23.70 3.13 0.09
CA ARG A 225 24.38 2.18 -0.80
C ARG A 225 23.43 1.67 -1.87
N LEU A 226 22.18 1.41 -1.48
CA LEU A 226 21.11 1.05 -2.41
C LEU A 226 20.94 2.14 -3.46
N GLU A 227 20.77 3.39 -3.02
CA GLU A 227 20.61 4.55 -3.90
C GLU A 227 21.82 4.73 -4.84
N LYS A 228 23.05 4.54 -4.35
CA LYS A 228 24.26 4.59 -5.19
C LYS A 228 24.28 3.47 -6.24
N ARG A 229 23.91 2.24 -5.87
CA ARG A 229 23.86 1.12 -6.83
C ARG A 229 22.81 1.33 -7.91
N TYR A 230 21.64 1.82 -7.54
CA TYR A 230 20.61 2.15 -8.52
C TYR A 230 21.01 3.33 -9.39
N TYR A 231 21.67 4.35 -8.83
CA TYR A 231 22.25 5.43 -9.62
C TYR A 231 23.25 4.90 -10.66
N ASP A 232 24.19 4.03 -10.25
CA ASP A 232 25.16 3.42 -11.16
C ASP A 232 24.48 2.52 -12.22
N PHE A 233 23.41 1.84 -11.85
CA PHE A 233 22.60 1.02 -12.77
C PHE A 233 21.84 1.87 -13.79
N ILE A 234 21.22 2.96 -13.35
CA ILE A 234 20.47 3.91 -14.20
C ILE A 234 21.39 4.61 -15.19
N MET A 235 22.63 4.88 -14.80
CA MET A 235 23.65 5.42 -15.70
C MET A 235 24.11 4.41 -16.77
N ARG A 236 23.85 3.11 -16.58
CA ARG A 236 24.22 2.02 -17.50
C ARG A 236 23.05 1.51 -18.34
N SER A 237 21.83 1.59 -17.82
CA SER A 237 20.60 1.22 -18.53
C SER A 237 20.16 2.34 -19.49
N GLY A 238 19.66 1.95 -20.66
CA GLY A 238 19.16 2.86 -21.69
C GLY A 238 17.65 2.70 -21.88
N GLY A 239 16.99 3.71 -22.46
CA GLY A 239 15.59 3.61 -22.87
C GLY A 239 14.59 3.93 -21.76
N TRP A 240 14.31 5.23 -21.57
CA TRP A 240 13.27 5.70 -20.66
C TRP A 240 12.08 6.26 -21.40
N TYR A 241 10.89 6.09 -20.81
CA TYR A 241 9.64 6.65 -21.32
C TYR A 241 8.96 7.43 -20.21
N TYR A 242 8.42 8.61 -20.49
CA TYR A 242 7.64 9.38 -19.52
C TYR A 242 6.22 9.63 -20.02
N LYS A 243 5.27 9.79 -19.09
CA LYS A 243 3.94 10.29 -19.41
C LYS A 243 3.92 11.81 -19.36
N ASP A 244 3.55 12.41 -20.49
CA ASP A 244 3.31 13.84 -20.63
C ASP A 244 2.12 14.26 -19.74
N ARG A 245 1.93 15.57 -19.51
CA ARG A 245 0.81 16.12 -18.73
C ARG A 245 -0.56 15.77 -19.31
N LEU A 246 -0.61 15.43 -20.60
CA LEU A 246 -1.79 14.93 -21.32
C LEU A 246 -1.96 13.41 -21.22
N GLY A 247 -1.11 12.70 -20.48
CA GLY A 247 -1.14 11.25 -20.29
C GLY A 247 -0.55 10.43 -21.46
N ARG A 248 -0.02 11.10 -22.49
CA ARG A 248 0.63 10.43 -23.63
C ARG A 248 2.03 9.95 -23.26
N THR A 249 2.38 8.76 -23.71
CA THR A 249 3.72 8.19 -23.53
C THR A 249 4.70 8.81 -24.53
N ARG A 250 5.85 9.26 -24.04
CA ARG A 250 6.96 9.82 -24.83
C ARG A 250 8.20 8.99 -24.61
N GLY A 251 8.90 8.64 -25.69
CA GLY A 251 10.13 7.84 -25.64
C GLY A 251 10.36 7.04 -26.92
N PRO A 252 11.44 6.24 -26.98
CA PRO A 252 12.48 6.08 -25.96
C PRO A 252 13.38 7.32 -25.83
N LEU A 253 13.83 7.62 -24.61
CA LEU A 253 14.67 8.75 -24.29
C LEU A 253 15.93 8.29 -23.55
N GLU A 254 17.06 8.86 -23.92
CA GLU A 254 18.30 8.70 -23.17
C GLU A 254 18.30 9.60 -21.93
N LEU A 255 19.14 9.26 -20.96
CA LEU A 255 19.25 10.02 -19.71
C LEU A 255 19.62 11.50 -19.93
N ILE A 256 20.40 11.82 -20.96
CA ILE A 256 20.72 13.21 -21.34
C ILE A 256 19.46 13.96 -21.79
N THR A 257 18.60 13.32 -22.58
CA THR A 257 17.34 13.94 -23.02
C THR A 257 16.38 14.14 -21.86
N LEU A 258 16.36 13.23 -20.88
CA LEU A 258 15.61 13.42 -19.63
C LEU A 258 16.13 14.62 -18.82
N LYS A 259 17.45 14.82 -18.74
CA LYS A 259 18.05 16.01 -18.10
C LYS A 259 17.59 17.29 -18.78
N THR A 260 17.56 17.32 -20.10
CA THR A 260 17.07 18.50 -20.84
C THR A 260 15.58 18.74 -20.64
N ALA A 261 14.77 17.67 -20.61
CA ALA A 261 13.34 17.76 -20.38
C ALA A 261 13.01 18.22 -18.94
N TRP A 262 13.83 17.82 -17.97
CA TRP A 262 13.78 18.34 -16.60
C TRP A 262 14.16 19.81 -16.53
N ALA A 263 15.28 20.20 -17.16
CA ALA A 263 15.72 21.61 -17.20
C ALA A 263 14.66 22.53 -17.85
N GLY A 264 13.97 22.01 -18.87
CA GLY A 264 12.85 22.68 -19.54
C GLY A 264 11.53 22.68 -18.75
N GLY A 265 11.47 22.06 -17.56
CA GLY A 265 10.24 21.97 -16.75
C GLY A 265 9.11 21.18 -17.42
N ILE A 266 9.46 20.29 -18.35
CA ILE A 266 8.54 19.34 -18.99
C ILE A 266 8.30 18.17 -18.05
N ILE A 267 9.38 17.70 -17.42
CA ILE A 267 9.42 16.55 -16.52
C ILE A 267 9.77 17.05 -15.12
N ASP A 268 9.08 16.50 -14.12
CA ASP A 268 9.25 16.84 -12.70
C ASP A 268 9.32 15.56 -11.84
N THR A 269 9.60 15.69 -10.53
CA THR A 269 9.65 14.58 -9.55
C THR A 269 8.41 13.68 -9.58
N HIS A 270 7.25 14.24 -9.88
CA HIS A 270 5.95 13.55 -9.87
C HIS A 270 5.53 13.00 -11.23
N THR A 271 6.34 13.21 -12.27
CA THR A 271 6.02 12.67 -13.60
C THR A 271 6.26 11.17 -13.62
N PHE A 272 5.28 10.43 -14.17
CA PHE A 272 5.37 8.99 -14.30
C PHE A 272 6.36 8.63 -15.39
N ILE A 273 7.29 7.74 -15.05
CA ILE A 273 8.32 7.22 -15.92
C ILE A 273 8.27 5.69 -15.92
N TRP A 274 8.71 5.10 -17.01
CA TRP A 274 8.84 3.68 -17.21
C TRP A 274 10.18 3.42 -17.90
N GLY A 275 10.87 2.36 -17.47
CA GLY A 275 12.12 1.88 -18.05
C GLY A 275 11.99 0.39 -18.37
N GLU A 276 12.89 -0.12 -19.21
CA GLU A 276 12.87 -1.52 -19.68
C GLU A 276 12.83 -2.55 -18.54
N ASP A 277 13.51 -2.26 -17.42
CA ASP A 277 13.57 -3.13 -16.24
C ASP A 277 12.53 -2.78 -15.16
N MET A 278 11.45 -2.07 -15.50
CA MET A 278 10.37 -1.71 -14.59
C MET A 278 9.06 -2.43 -14.93
N ASP A 279 8.42 -3.03 -13.92
CA ASP A 279 7.13 -3.70 -14.10
C ASP A 279 6.00 -2.68 -14.36
N GLU A 280 6.09 -1.49 -13.76
CA GLU A 280 5.00 -0.50 -13.76
C GLU A 280 5.50 0.94 -13.96
N TRP A 281 4.57 1.83 -14.34
CA TRP A 281 4.81 3.27 -14.39
C TRP A 281 4.93 3.82 -12.96
N ALA A 282 6.09 4.38 -12.62
CA ALA A 282 6.31 4.99 -11.30
C ALA A 282 6.72 6.46 -11.45
N PRO A 283 6.37 7.35 -10.52
CA PRO A 283 6.87 8.71 -10.55
C PRO A 283 8.40 8.73 -10.34
N ILE A 284 9.10 9.65 -11.00
CA ILE A 284 10.58 9.73 -10.98
C ILE A 284 11.15 9.75 -9.56
N GLY A 285 10.51 10.48 -8.64
CA GLY A 285 10.95 10.57 -7.24
C GLY A 285 10.80 9.25 -6.45
N MET A 286 9.98 8.31 -6.92
CA MET A 286 9.86 6.97 -6.32
C MET A 286 10.88 5.98 -6.89
N VAL A 287 11.45 6.25 -8.06
CA VAL A 287 12.49 5.39 -8.64
C VAL A 287 13.83 5.72 -7.98
N TYR A 288 14.39 4.75 -7.25
CA TYR A 288 15.63 4.93 -6.50
C TYR A 288 16.77 5.43 -7.39
N GLY A 289 17.38 6.55 -7.02
CA GLY A 289 18.56 7.10 -7.71
C GLY A 289 18.28 7.83 -9.03
N LEU A 290 17.08 7.70 -9.62
CA LEU A 290 16.75 8.30 -10.92
C LEU A 290 16.66 9.82 -10.87
N GLU A 291 15.99 10.36 -9.84
CA GLU A 291 15.92 11.81 -9.63
C GLU A 291 17.33 12.41 -9.54
N LYS A 292 18.26 11.76 -8.83
CA LYS A 292 19.65 12.24 -8.72
C LYS A 292 20.41 12.14 -10.04
N ALA A 293 20.12 11.13 -10.86
CA ALA A 293 20.73 10.97 -12.18
C ALA A 293 20.26 12.03 -13.17
N ILE A 294 18.98 12.44 -13.10
CA ILE A 294 18.39 13.46 -13.98
C ILE A 294 18.63 14.88 -13.43
N ALA A 295 18.29 15.14 -12.18
CA ALA A 295 18.36 16.45 -11.55
C ALA A 295 19.74 16.74 -10.93
N THR A 296 20.79 16.74 -11.76
CA THR A 296 22.13 17.20 -11.36
C THR A 296 22.09 18.68 -10.96
N TRP A 297 23.10 19.16 -10.22
CA TRP A 297 23.12 20.54 -9.71
C TRP A 297 22.97 21.59 -10.84
N GLU A 298 23.60 21.37 -11.99
CA GLU A 298 23.50 22.21 -13.19
C GLU A 298 22.07 22.24 -13.74
N VAL A 299 21.44 21.07 -13.87
CA VAL A 299 20.07 20.91 -14.35
C VAL A 299 19.07 21.56 -13.39
N ARG A 300 19.30 21.46 -12.08
CA ARG A 300 18.48 22.11 -11.05
C ARG A 300 18.58 23.63 -11.10
N LEU A 301 19.77 24.17 -11.35
CA LEU A 301 19.96 25.61 -11.56
C LEU A 301 19.26 26.07 -12.85
N GLY A 302 19.39 25.32 -13.94
CA GLY A 302 18.69 25.57 -15.20
C GLY A 302 17.17 25.58 -15.02
N ALA A 303 16.62 24.55 -14.36
CA ALA A 303 15.19 24.45 -14.04
C ALA A 303 14.72 25.59 -13.10
N ALA A 304 15.54 25.99 -12.13
CA ALA A 304 15.22 27.11 -11.25
C ALA A 304 15.19 28.43 -12.02
N ALA A 305 16.11 28.64 -12.97
CA ALA A 305 16.12 29.83 -13.82
C ALA A 305 14.91 29.89 -14.77
N THR A 306 14.55 28.77 -15.42
CA THR A 306 13.35 28.70 -16.27
C THR A 306 12.07 28.90 -15.46
N ALA A 307 11.98 28.28 -14.27
CA ALA A 307 10.87 28.49 -13.36
C ALA A 307 10.79 29.93 -12.86
N PHE A 308 11.92 30.58 -12.57
CA PHE A 308 11.98 31.98 -12.17
C PHE A 308 11.44 32.90 -13.27
N LEU A 309 11.89 32.71 -14.52
CA LEU A 309 11.37 33.45 -15.67
C LEU A 309 9.87 33.24 -15.87
N HIS A 310 9.40 31.99 -15.77
CA HIS A 310 7.96 31.69 -15.87
C HIS A 310 7.13 32.29 -14.73
N LYS A 311 7.67 32.33 -13.50
CA LYS A 311 7.00 32.98 -12.36
C LYS A 311 6.91 34.49 -12.55
N LEU A 312 7.98 35.13 -13.01
CA LEU A 312 7.98 36.55 -13.36
C LEU A 312 6.95 36.86 -14.45
N GLN A 313 6.91 36.05 -15.51
CA GLN A 313 5.93 36.21 -16.59
C GLN A 313 4.47 36.10 -16.10
N LYS A 314 4.21 35.24 -15.10
CA LYS A 314 2.88 35.02 -14.51
C LYS A 314 2.56 35.95 -13.34
N GLY A 315 3.44 36.89 -12.99
CA GLY A 315 3.26 37.79 -11.85
C GLY A 315 3.28 37.08 -10.48
N ILE A 316 3.86 35.88 -10.40
CA ILE A 316 3.96 35.11 -9.15
C ILE A 316 5.30 35.46 -8.48
N PRO A 317 5.32 35.77 -7.17
CA PRO A 317 6.57 36.04 -6.48
C PRO A 317 7.53 34.85 -6.57
N PRO A 318 8.83 35.06 -6.82
CA PRO A 318 9.78 33.99 -7.11
C PRO A 318 9.94 32.99 -5.96
N TRP A 319 9.77 33.48 -4.73
CA TRP A 319 9.88 32.73 -3.48
C TRP A 319 8.67 31.82 -3.19
N LYS A 320 7.52 32.03 -3.85
CA LYS A 320 6.33 31.20 -3.62
C LYS A 320 6.50 29.87 -4.36
N PRO A 321 6.45 28.71 -3.67
CA PRO A 321 6.51 27.41 -4.33
C PRO A 321 5.29 27.23 -5.26
N LEU A 322 5.47 26.45 -6.32
CA LEU A 322 4.35 26.03 -7.16
C LEU A 322 3.47 25.05 -6.37
N LYS A 323 2.17 25.01 -6.69
CA LYS A 323 1.23 24.08 -6.05
C LYS A 323 1.74 22.64 -6.22
N GLY A 324 1.88 21.90 -5.11
CA GLY A 324 2.43 20.54 -5.09
C GLY A 324 3.95 20.45 -4.89
N PHE A 325 4.69 21.56 -5.03
CA PHE A 325 6.15 21.64 -4.80
C PHE A 325 6.50 22.35 -3.48
N GLU A 326 5.54 22.41 -2.56
CA GLU A 326 5.76 22.95 -1.22
C GLU A 326 6.73 22.05 -0.46
N TRP A 327 7.68 22.67 0.24
CA TRP A 327 8.61 21.95 1.08
C TRP A 327 7.87 21.43 2.31
N LYS A 328 7.52 20.15 2.27
CA LYS A 328 6.85 19.47 3.37
C LYS A 328 7.81 18.58 4.12
N THR A 329 7.77 18.66 5.44
CA THR A 329 8.48 17.72 6.31
C THR A 329 7.78 16.36 6.25
N TYR A 330 8.52 15.27 6.54
CA TYR A 330 7.92 13.93 6.60
C TYR A 330 6.75 13.86 7.59
N LYS A 331 6.83 14.60 8.70
CA LYS A 331 5.75 14.70 9.69
C LYS A 331 4.52 15.37 9.09
N GLN A 332 4.68 16.51 8.41
CA GLN A 332 3.56 17.19 7.72
C GLN A 332 2.92 16.28 6.66
N LEU A 333 3.72 15.57 5.84
CA LEU A 333 3.18 14.63 4.86
C LEU A 333 2.39 13.49 5.51
N GLN A 334 2.89 12.97 6.63
CA GLN A 334 2.19 11.92 7.38
C GLN A 334 0.90 12.46 8.00
N ASP A 335 0.95 13.64 8.61
CA ASP A 335 -0.20 14.27 9.25
C ASP A 335 -1.30 14.58 8.22
N GLU A 336 -0.93 15.14 7.06
CA GLU A 336 -1.85 15.36 5.93
C GLU A 336 -2.48 14.05 5.41
N ALA A 337 -1.69 12.97 5.31
CA ALA A 337 -2.20 11.67 4.87
C ALA A 337 -3.16 11.07 5.90
N ILE A 338 -2.85 11.18 7.20
CA ILE A 338 -3.73 10.72 8.29
C ILE A 338 -5.01 11.55 8.31
N GLU A 339 -4.89 12.87 8.19
CA GLU A 339 -6.02 13.79 8.17
C GLU A 339 -6.94 13.54 6.97
N SER A 340 -6.36 13.37 5.77
CA SER A 340 -7.11 12.97 4.57
C SER A 340 -7.85 11.66 4.79
N LYS A 341 -7.19 10.64 5.36
CA LYS A 341 -7.82 9.36 5.65
C LYS A 341 -8.95 9.49 6.67
N LYS A 342 -8.75 10.26 7.74
CA LYS A 342 -9.78 10.52 8.76
C LYS A 342 -10.99 11.22 8.17
N ARG A 343 -10.76 12.21 7.31
CA ARG A 343 -11.83 12.90 6.57
C ARG A 343 -12.57 11.95 5.64
N ASP A 344 -11.88 11.11 4.90
CA ASP A 344 -12.53 10.11 4.03
C ASP A 344 -13.41 9.14 4.83
N MET A 345 -12.92 8.67 5.98
CA MET A 345 -13.72 7.82 6.87
C MET A 345 -14.92 8.56 7.46
N ALA A 346 -14.76 9.83 7.81
CA ALA A 346 -15.86 10.65 8.34
C ALA A 346 -16.92 10.96 7.26
N VAL A 347 -16.51 11.17 6.01
CA VAL A 347 -17.43 11.29 4.86
C VAL A 347 -18.25 10.01 4.71
N LEU A 348 -17.61 8.84 4.78
CA LEU A 348 -18.31 7.57 4.72
C LEU A 348 -19.26 7.40 5.90
N ALA A 349 -18.84 7.74 7.12
CA ALA A 349 -19.68 7.66 8.31
C ALA A 349 -20.92 8.56 8.22
N ALA A 350 -20.77 9.80 7.73
CA ALA A 350 -21.88 10.73 7.52
C ALA A 350 -22.94 10.19 6.55
N ASN A 351 -22.52 9.39 5.57
CA ASN A 351 -23.36 8.91 4.46
C ASN A 351 -23.68 7.41 4.55
N GLY A 352 -23.59 6.80 5.74
CA GLY A 352 -23.96 5.39 5.95
C GLY A 352 -23.06 4.37 5.25
N GLY A 353 -21.77 4.70 5.06
CA GLY A 353 -20.76 3.84 4.43
C GLY A 353 -20.62 4.00 2.92
N ILE A 354 -21.37 4.93 2.31
CA ILE A 354 -21.36 5.20 0.87
C ILE A 354 -20.67 6.53 0.62
N TRP A 355 -19.82 6.63 -0.40
CA TRP A 355 -19.23 7.91 -0.78
C TRP A 355 -20.30 8.80 -1.44
N PRO A 356 -20.47 10.07 -1.02
CA PRO A 356 -21.44 10.96 -1.63
C PRO A 356 -21.06 11.28 -3.08
N GLY A 357 -22.01 11.10 -3.98
CA GLY A 357 -21.83 11.33 -5.42
C GLY A 357 -21.72 10.06 -6.26
N VAL A 358 -21.87 10.21 -7.57
CA VAL A 358 -21.82 9.10 -8.54
C VAL A 358 -20.36 8.78 -8.89
N ARG A 359 -19.50 9.80 -8.91
CA ARG A 359 -18.07 9.69 -9.14
C ARG A 359 -17.35 9.35 -7.83
N THR A 360 -17.08 8.07 -7.61
CA THR A 360 -16.16 7.67 -6.54
C THR A 360 -14.72 8.14 -6.86
N PRO A 361 -14.01 8.76 -5.90
CA PRO A 361 -12.61 9.09 -6.09
C PRO A 361 -11.80 7.79 -6.26
N SER A 362 -10.82 7.78 -7.18
CA SER A 362 -10.04 6.60 -7.55
C SER A 362 -9.34 5.91 -6.36
N HIS A 363 -8.98 6.68 -5.33
CA HIS A 363 -8.45 6.17 -4.06
C HIS A 363 -9.49 5.35 -3.28
N ALA A 364 -10.75 5.79 -3.21
CA ALA A 364 -11.80 5.11 -2.45
C ALA A 364 -12.12 3.74 -3.07
N LEU A 365 -12.08 3.65 -4.40
CA LEU A 365 -12.11 2.37 -5.10
C LEU A 365 -10.94 1.47 -4.69
N PHE A 366 -9.75 2.00 -4.46
CA PHE A 366 -8.57 1.22 -4.05
C PHE A 366 -8.63 0.74 -2.60
N LEU A 367 -9.14 1.58 -1.67
CA LEU A 367 -9.38 1.16 -0.28
C LEU A 367 -10.50 0.13 -0.19
N TRP A 368 -11.59 0.34 -0.95
CA TRP A 368 -12.66 -0.63 -1.11
C TRP A 368 -12.11 -1.93 -1.72
N ALA A 369 -11.19 -1.82 -2.70
CA ALA A 369 -10.47 -2.92 -3.37
C ALA A 369 -9.49 -3.72 -2.48
N SER A 370 -9.04 -3.16 -1.34
CA SER A 370 -7.93 -3.70 -0.55
C SER A 370 -8.34 -4.48 0.71
N GLY A 371 -9.63 -4.59 1.01
CA GLY A 371 -10.13 -5.31 2.18
C GLY A 371 -10.05 -6.83 2.02
N SER A 372 -9.82 -7.58 3.10
CA SER A 372 -9.92 -9.05 3.12
C SER A 372 -11.34 -9.56 2.88
N GLU A 373 -12.35 -8.69 2.97
CA GLU A 373 -13.74 -9.01 2.62
C GLU A 373 -13.95 -9.11 1.11
N LEU A 374 -13.01 -8.61 0.29
CA LEU A 374 -13.09 -8.71 -1.15
C LEU A 374 -12.78 -10.08 -1.71
N THR A 375 -12.00 -10.92 -1.03
CA THR A 375 -11.83 -12.30 -1.52
C THR A 375 -13.18 -13.03 -1.50
N SER A 376 -13.95 -12.86 -0.43
CA SER A 376 -15.31 -13.43 -0.32
C SER A 376 -16.35 -12.76 -1.23
N ILE A 377 -16.20 -11.47 -1.54
CA ILE A 377 -17.12 -10.74 -2.43
C ILE A 377 -16.73 -10.89 -3.92
N LEU A 378 -15.45 -11.06 -4.26
CA LEU A 378 -14.97 -11.44 -5.60
C LEU A 378 -15.32 -12.88 -5.95
N GLU A 379 -15.40 -13.74 -4.94
CA GLU A 379 -15.93 -15.11 -5.06
C GLU A 379 -17.46 -15.15 -5.16
N ALA A 380 -18.16 -14.06 -4.80
CA ALA A 380 -19.61 -13.95 -4.98
C ALA A 380 -19.96 -13.43 -6.38
N ASP A 381 -20.79 -14.17 -7.12
CA ASP A 381 -21.14 -13.89 -8.53
C ASP A 381 -21.88 -12.57 -8.80
N PHE A 382 -22.26 -11.80 -7.77
CA PHE A 382 -23.16 -10.64 -7.87
C PHE A 382 -22.45 -9.28 -7.81
N MET A 383 -21.40 -9.07 -8.59
CA MET A 383 -20.79 -7.74 -8.73
C MET A 383 -21.54 -6.90 -9.77
N PRO A 384 -22.07 -5.70 -9.45
CA PRO A 384 -22.99 -4.95 -10.31
C PRO A 384 -22.36 -4.37 -11.59
N ASN A 385 -21.03 -4.33 -11.70
CA ASN A 385 -20.32 -3.79 -12.87
C ASN A 385 -19.79 -4.85 -13.85
N LYS A 386 -20.18 -6.13 -13.68
CA LYS A 386 -19.85 -7.18 -14.67
C LYS A 386 -20.77 -7.17 -15.88
N TYR A 387 -21.94 -6.54 -15.83
CA TYR A 387 -23.00 -6.69 -16.82
C TYR A 387 -22.76 -5.93 -18.13
N ILE A 388 -22.82 -6.63 -19.27
CA ILE A 388 -22.81 -5.99 -20.60
C ILE A 388 -24.22 -5.55 -20.98
N SER A 389 -24.39 -4.27 -21.31
CA SER A 389 -25.68 -3.74 -21.77
C SER A 389 -26.20 -4.54 -22.98
N LYS A 390 -27.53 -4.69 -23.09
CA LYS A 390 -28.15 -5.46 -24.18
C LYS A 390 -27.70 -4.98 -25.55
N GLU A 391 -27.52 -3.67 -25.71
CA GLU A 391 -27.04 -3.06 -26.95
C GLU A 391 -25.60 -3.45 -27.29
N LEU A 392 -24.69 -3.45 -26.31
CA LEU A 392 -23.31 -3.88 -26.50
C LEU A 392 -23.21 -5.37 -26.88
N ARG A 393 -24.08 -6.23 -26.33
CA ARG A 393 -24.13 -7.65 -26.72
C ARG A 393 -24.52 -7.85 -28.18
N TYR A 394 -25.50 -7.08 -28.69
CA TYR A 394 -25.84 -7.14 -30.11
C TYR A 394 -24.72 -6.60 -30.99
N ARG A 395 -23.98 -5.59 -30.54
CA ARG A 395 -22.79 -5.09 -31.25
C ARG A 395 -21.67 -6.13 -31.26
N LEU A 396 -21.44 -6.83 -30.15
CA LEU A 396 -20.46 -7.92 -30.05
C LEU A 396 -20.83 -9.12 -30.92
N ALA A 397 -22.11 -9.52 -30.93
CA ALA A 397 -22.61 -10.61 -31.78
C ALA A 397 -22.47 -10.34 -33.28
N LYS A 398 -22.41 -9.06 -33.70
CA LYS A 398 -22.10 -8.70 -35.09
C LYS A 398 -20.62 -8.85 -35.44
N ILE A 399 -19.74 -8.71 -34.45
CA ILE A 399 -18.28 -8.75 -34.62
C ILE A 399 -17.77 -10.20 -34.51
N ILE A 400 -18.35 -10.99 -33.61
CA ILE A 400 -17.95 -12.37 -33.33
C ILE A 400 -18.98 -13.32 -33.94
N PRO A 401 -18.66 -14.06 -35.01
CA PRO A 401 -19.59 -15.00 -35.61
C PRO A 401 -19.97 -16.10 -34.60
N ASN A 402 -21.26 -16.47 -34.56
CA ASN A 402 -21.89 -17.46 -33.67
C ASN A 402 -22.09 -17.07 -32.19
N LEU A 403 -21.75 -15.86 -31.77
CA LEU A 403 -21.99 -15.42 -30.39
C LEU A 403 -23.46 -15.05 -30.17
N ARG A 404 -24.21 -15.81 -29.35
CA ARG A 404 -25.60 -15.47 -29.05
C ARG A 404 -25.68 -14.41 -27.96
N PRO A 405 -26.42 -13.29 -28.15
CA PRO A 405 -26.42 -12.17 -27.21
C PRO A 405 -26.81 -12.51 -25.76
N TRP A 406 -27.52 -13.62 -25.52
CA TRP A 406 -27.89 -14.03 -24.17
C TRP A 406 -26.85 -14.94 -23.48
N GLU A 407 -25.88 -15.49 -24.22
CA GLU A 407 -24.80 -16.33 -23.67
C GLU A 407 -23.72 -15.50 -22.97
N VAL A 408 -23.67 -14.19 -23.23
CA VAL A 408 -22.67 -13.28 -22.68
C VAL A 408 -23.35 -12.23 -21.82
N LEU A 409 -23.45 -12.49 -20.51
CA LEU A 409 -23.99 -11.52 -19.56
C LEU A 409 -22.89 -10.62 -19.00
N SER A 410 -21.64 -11.11 -18.95
CA SER A 410 -20.51 -10.37 -18.42
C SER A 410 -19.30 -10.24 -19.34
N ILE A 411 -18.49 -9.19 -19.12
CA ILE A 411 -17.23 -8.97 -19.84
C ILE A 411 -16.29 -10.16 -19.67
N GLU A 412 -16.26 -10.76 -18.47
CA GLU A 412 -15.46 -11.95 -18.18
C GLU A 412 -15.95 -13.17 -18.97
N GLN A 413 -17.27 -13.43 -19.03
CA GLN A 413 -17.83 -14.51 -19.86
C GLN A 413 -17.54 -14.29 -21.35
N ALA A 414 -17.58 -13.04 -21.81
CA ALA A 414 -17.21 -12.69 -23.19
C ALA A 414 -15.74 -13.04 -23.46
N MET A 415 -14.85 -12.64 -22.55
CA MET A 415 -13.42 -12.92 -22.67
C MET A 415 -13.14 -14.42 -22.58
N ASP A 416 -13.77 -15.16 -21.67
CA ASP A 416 -13.59 -16.60 -21.49
C ASP A 416 -14.04 -17.41 -22.71
N LEU A 417 -15.14 -17.02 -23.36
CA LEU A 417 -15.57 -17.61 -24.64
C LEU A 417 -14.60 -17.30 -25.78
N ILE A 418 -14.03 -16.09 -25.80
CA ILE A 418 -13.06 -15.66 -26.82
C ILE A 418 -11.71 -16.37 -26.63
N THR A 419 -11.26 -16.57 -25.39
CA THR A 419 -9.91 -17.06 -25.11
C THR A 419 -9.82 -18.56 -24.85
N CYS A 420 -10.88 -19.19 -24.32
CA CYS A 420 -10.82 -20.56 -23.78
C CYS A 420 -11.97 -21.47 -24.25
N GLU A 421 -12.71 -21.11 -25.31
CA GLU A 421 -13.83 -21.89 -25.87
C GLU A 421 -14.92 -22.30 -24.84
N GLY A 422 -15.01 -21.59 -23.71
CA GLY A 422 -15.97 -21.89 -22.64
C GLY A 422 -15.50 -22.92 -21.60
N GLU A 423 -14.26 -23.42 -21.68
CA GLU A 423 -13.67 -24.25 -20.62
C GLU A 423 -12.93 -23.36 -19.61
N TRP A 424 -13.51 -23.19 -18.43
CA TRP A 424 -12.95 -22.34 -17.37
C TRP A 424 -11.76 -23.04 -16.68
N PHE A 425 -10.56 -22.95 -17.27
CA PHE A 425 -9.31 -23.31 -16.58
C PHE A 425 -8.72 -22.09 -15.87
N ARG A 426 -9.21 -21.78 -14.67
CA ARG A 426 -8.39 -21.05 -13.70
C ARG A 426 -7.73 -22.06 -12.80
N GLU A 427 -6.46 -22.35 -13.07
CA GLU A 427 -5.67 -22.98 -12.04
C GLU A 427 -5.58 -22.01 -10.83
N PRO A 428 -5.73 -22.50 -9.59
CA PRO A 428 -5.76 -21.65 -8.40
C PRO A 428 -4.51 -20.78 -8.30
N LEU A 429 -4.65 -19.52 -7.89
CA LEU A 429 -3.53 -18.59 -7.70
C LEU A 429 -2.42 -19.26 -6.86
N GLY A 430 -1.29 -19.57 -7.50
CA GLY A 430 -0.17 -20.34 -6.93
C GLY A 430 0.04 -21.76 -7.47
N SER A 431 -0.81 -22.24 -8.39
CA SER A 431 -0.62 -23.47 -9.17
C SER A 431 0.51 -23.35 -10.20
N PHE A 432 0.66 -22.15 -10.76
CA PHE A 432 1.73 -21.78 -11.66
C PHE A 432 3.05 -21.75 -10.87
N THR A 433 3.70 -22.90 -10.78
CA THR A 433 5.12 -22.93 -10.47
C THR A 433 5.84 -22.49 -11.74
N THR A 434 6.44 -21.30 -11.74
CA THR A 434 7.36 -20.84 -12.81
C THR A 434 8.65 -21.68 -12.89
N GLY A 435 8.73 -22.74 -12.09
CA GLY A 435 9.88 -23.64 -12.04
C GLY A 435 9.97 -24.49 -13.31
N PRO A 436 11.19 -24.86 -13.73
CA PRO A 436 11.38 -25.71 -14.91
C PRO A 436 10.55 -27.00 -14.87
N PRO A 437 9.93 -27.41 -16.00
CA PRO A 437 9.03 -28.57 -16.05
C PRO A 437 9.71 -29.90 -15.65
N TYR A 438 11.04 -29.99 -15.77
CA TYR A 438 11.78 -31.18 -15.36
C TYR A 438 11.76 -31.42 -13.84
N ILE A 439 11.54 -30.39 -13.02
CA ILE A 439 11.54 -30.52 -11.55
C ILE A 439 10.36 -31.39 -11.09
N GLN A 440 9.20 -31.25 -11.74
CA GLN A 440 8.05 -32.10 -11.44
C GLN A 440 8.33 -33.58 -11.76
N ARG A 441 9.00 -33.85 -12.89
CA ARG A 441 9.43 -35.21 -13.28
C ARG A 441 10.46 -35.75 -12.30
N TRP A 442 11.50 -34.98 -12.00
CA TRP A 442 12.51 -35.34 -11.01
C TRP A 442 11.90 -35.65 -9.64
N ASN A 443 10.98 -34.82 -9.14
CA ASN A 443 10.27 -35.07 -7.89
C ASN A 443 9.47 -36.38 -7.92
N LYS A 444 8.82 -36.70 -9.05
CA LYS A 444 8.10 -37.98 -9.22
C LYS A 444 9.08 -39.15 -9.23
N ASP A 445 10.21 -39.03 -9.91
CA ASP A 445 11.24 -40.07 -10.01
C ASP A 445 11.92 -40.32 -8.65
N VAL A 446 12.25 -39.27 -7.92
CA VAL A 446 12.80 -39.37 -6.56
C VAL A 446 11.80 -40.02 -5.61
N LYS A 447 10.52 -39.62 -5.64
CA LYS A 447 9.46 -40.26 -4.84
C LYS A 447 9.29 -41.74 -5.20
N ARG A 448 9.37 -42.06 -6.50
CA ARG A 448 9.30 -43.45 -6.99
C ARG A 448 10.49 -44.26 -6.50
N MET A 449 11.71 -43.75 -6.65
CA MET A 449 12.94 -44.36 -6.14
C MET A 449 12.85 -44.61 -4.63
N PHE A 450 12.42 -43.62 -3.86
CA PHE A 450 12.25 -43.74 -2.42
C PHE A 450 11.23 -44.83 -2.06
N ARG A 451 10.09 -44.88 -2.76
CA ARG A 451 9.05 -45.90 -2.55
C ARG A 451 9.53 -47.30 -2.93
N ILE A 452 10.31 -47.43 -4.00
CA ILE A 452 10.93 -48.71 -4.40
C ILE A 452 11.90 -49.16 -3.33
N PHE A 453 12.78 -48.26 -2.88
CA PHE A 453 13.75 -48.54 -1.83
C PHE A 453 13.08 -48.95 -0.51
N SER A 454 12.05 -48.22 -0.06
CA SER A 454 11.33 -48.54 1.17
C SER A 454 10.56 -49.87 1.07
N ASN A 455 9.94 -50.16 -0.07
CA ASN A 455 9.26 -51.43 -0.29
C ASN A 455 10.26 -52.61 -0.32
N LEU A 456 11.41 -52.41 -0.97
CA LEU A 456 12.43 -53.45 -1.09
C LEU A 456 13.10 -53.70 0.26
N SER A 457 13.44 -52.66 1.03
CA SER A 457 13.98 -52.81 2.38
C SER A 457 13.00 -53.52 3.31
N TYR A 458 11.71 -53.19 3.24
CA TYR A 458 10.66 -53.88 4.00
C TYR A 458 10.54 -55.37 3.61
N ARG A 459 10.55 -55.69 2.31
CA ARG A 459 10.50 -57.08 1.83
C ARG A 459 11.72 -57.88 2.23
N VAL A 460 12.92 -57.30 2.12
CA VAL A 460 14.18 -57.93 2.53
C VAL A 460 14.17 -58.18 4.03
N TYR A 461 13.77 -57.19 4.83
CA TYR A 461 13.64 -57.33 6.28
C TYR A 461 12.73 -58.50 6.66
N ASN A 462 11.50 -58.53 6.11
CA ASN A 462 10.53 -59.60 6.38
C ASN A 462 11.03 -60.99 5.93
N LYS A 463 11.79 -61.06 4.83
CA LYS A 463 12.38 -62.32 4.38
C LYS A 463 13.44 -62.80 5.37
N LEU A 464 14.35 -61.93 5.78
CA LEU A 464 15.42 -62.26 6.72
C LEU A 464 14.88 -62.70 8.08
N GLU A 465 13.87 -62.00 8.61
CA GLU A 465 13.14 -62.36 9.84
C GLU A 465 12.52 -63.77 9.77
N ARG A 466 11.94 -64.16 8.62
CA ARG A 466 11.38 -65.50 8.44
C ARG A 466 12.42 -66.60 8.23
N THR A 467 13.54 -66.28 7.57
CA THR A 467 14.53 -67.30 7.17
C THR A 467 15.65 -67.51 8.17
N ILE A 468 16.00 -66.49 8.95
CA ILE A 468 17.14 -66.52 9.87
C ILE A 468 16.60 -66.49 11.30
N PRO A 469 16.60 -67.62 12.03
CA PRO A 469 16.16 -67.64 13.41
C PRO A 469 17.04 -66.71 14.27
N GLY A 470 16.40 -65.81 15.04
CA GLY A 470 17.07 -64.84 15.90
C GLY A 470 17.48 -63.52 15.22
N PHE A 471 17.17 -63.33 13.93
CA PHE A 471 17.43 -62.07 13.22
C PHE A 471 16.75 -60.86 13.88
N ASP A 472 15.57 -61.07 14.46
CA ASP A 472 14.75 -60.02 15.08
C ASP A 472 15.46 -59.44 16.30
N VAL A 473 16.13 -60.29 17.08
CA VAL A 473 16.94 -59.90 18.24
C VAL A 473 18.16 -59.08 17.81
N VAL A 474 18.80 -59.46 16.70
CA VAL A 474 19.90 -58.68 16.12
C VAL A 474 19.40 -57.32 15.66
N MET A 475 18.27 -57.26 14.96
CA MET A 475 17.70 -56.00 14.49
C MET A 475 17.20 -55.10 15.61
N GLN A 476 16.70 -55.66 16.72
CA GLN A 476 16.38 -54.90 17.93
C GLN A 476 17.63 -54.25 18.54
N LYS A 477 18.75 -54.97 18.61
CA LYS A 477 20.03 -54.41 19.06
C LYS A 477 20.53 -53.31 18.13
N VAL A 478 20.42 -53.50 16.81
CA VAL A 478 20.78 -52.47 15.83
C VAL A 478 19.90 -51.24 15.99
N LYS A 479 18.58 -51.39 16.15
CA LYS A 479 17.65 -50.28 16.40
C LYS A 479 18.02 -49.52 17.69
N ALA A 480 18.28 -50.25 18.78
CA ALA A 480 18.73 -49.65 20.04
C ALA A 480 20.06 -48.89 19.91
N ASP A 481 21.05 -49.43 19.17
CA ASP A 481 22.30 -48.73 18.88
C ASP A 481 22.08 -47.49 17.98
N THR A 482 21.17 -47.56 16.99
CA THR A 482 20.83 -46.37 16.19
C THR A 482 20.11 -45.30 17.01
N ASP A 483 19.18 -45.69 17.88
CA ASP A 483 18.41 -44.77 18.72
C ASP A 483 19.32 -44.09 19.75
N THR A 484 20.24 -44.82 20.36
CA THR A 484 21.23 -44.25 21.28
C THR A 484 22.19 -43.28 20.57
N ARG A 485 22.65 -43.61 19.36
CA ARG A 485 23.47 -42.70 18.53
C ARG A 485 22.69 -41.43 18.16
N ASP A 486 21.42 -41.56 17.81
CA ASP A 486 20.58 -40.43 17.45
C ASP A 486 20.20 -39.58 18.67
N ALA A 487 19.95 -40.18 19.83
CA ALA A 487 19.81 -39.47 21.09
C ALA A 487 21.06 -38.67 21.41
N ARG A 488 22.25 -39.28 21.31
CA ARG A 488 23.55 -38.61 21.51
C ARG A 488 23.76 -37.44 20.54
N ARG A 489 23.37 -37.60 19.27
CA ARG A 489 23.41 -36.51 18.28
C ARG A 489 22.44 -35.39 18.62
N LYS A 490 21.21 -35.71 19.05
CA LYS A 490 20.20 -34.73 19.47
C LYS A 490 20.67 -33.96 20.71
N GLU A 491 21.21 -34.63 21.70
CA GLU A 491 21.80 -34.03 22.90
C GLU A 491 22.98 -33.14 22.55
N ARG A 492 23.90 -33.59 21.68
CA ARG A 492 25.03 -32.76 21.21
C ARG A 492 24.56 -31.50 20.50
N ARG A 493 23.54 -31.59 19.63
CA ARG A 493 22.94 -30.42 18.98
C ARG A 493 22.21 -29.51 19.98
N ALA A 494 21.53 -30.07 20.97
CA ALA A 494 20.84 -29.29 22.00
C ALA A 494 21.85 -28.56 22.90
N ALA A 495 22.94 -29.23 23.29
CA ALA A 495 24.05 -28.65 24.04
C ALA A 495 24.73 -27.55 23.23
N GLN A 496 25.01 -27.75 21.94
CA GLN A 496 25.52 -26.70 21.05
C GLN A 496 24.58 -25.50 20.99
N LYS A 497 23.27 -25.72 20.81
CA LYS A 497 22.28 -24.62 20.82
C LYS A 497 22.19 -23.91 22.17
N ARG A 498 22.33 -24.63 23.29
CA ARG A 498 22.36 -24.03 24.63
C ARG A 498 23.64 -23.20 24.82
N ALA A 499 24.79 -23.73 24.45
CA ALA A 499 26.07 -23.01 24.49
C ALA A 499 26.06 -21.78 23.57
N GLU A 500 25.44 -21.85 22.39
CA GLU A 500 25.25 -20.70 21.51
C GLU A 500 24.33 -19.64 22.13
N LYS A 501 23.25 -20.05 22.82
CA LYS A 501 22.36 -19.14 23.56
C LYS A 501 23.05 -18.50 24.76
N GLU A 502 23.78 -19.29 25.54
CA GLU A 502 24.56 -18.79 26.70
C GLU A 502 25.67 -17.85 26.25
N ALA A 503 26.39 -18.17 25.17
CA ALA A 503 27.38 -17.27 24.57
C ALA A 503 26.75 -15.99 24.00
N ALA A 504 25.50 -16.05 23.51
CA ALA A 504 24.76 -14.88 23.06
C ALA A 504 24.27 -14.00 24.23
N ILE A 505 23.97 -14.60 25.40
CA ILE A 505 23.49 -13.88 26.59
C ILE A 505 24.65 -13.31 27.41
N TYR A 506 25.71 -14.08 27.63
CA TYR A 506 26.81 -13.74 28.55
C TYR A 506 28.10 -13.29 27.86
N GLY A 507 28.16 -13.30 26.53
CA GLY A 507 29.39 -13.10 25.77
C GLY A 507 30.34 -14.31 25.88
N ARG A 508 31.20 -14.48 24.88
CA ARG A 508 32.11 -15.63 24.77
C ARG A 508 33.12 -15.63 25.95
N ARG A 509 32.92 -16.46 26.97
CA ARG A 509 34.02 -16.84 27.88
C ARG A 509 35.02 -17.66 27.08
N MET A 510 36.23 -17.14 26.90
CA MET A 510 37.39 -17.90 26.44
C MET A 510 37.69 -18.94 27.52
N SER A 511 37.14 -20.14 27.42
CA SER A 511 37.58 -21.26 28.25
C SER A 511 38.92 -21.73 27.69
N SER A 512 39.99 -21.37 28.39
CA SER A 512 41.26 -22.08 28.35
C SER A 512 40.99 -23.52 28.77
N ASP A 513 41.01 -24.47 27.84
CA ASP A 513 41.32 -25.88 28.08
C ASP A 513 41.37 -26.59 26.72
N ASN A 514 42.53 -26.49 26.07
CA ASN A 514 43.00 -27.46 25.10
C ASN A 514 44.12 -28.25 25.78
N PRO A 515 43.93 -29.52 26.16
CA PRO A 515 45.04 -30.42 26.32
C PRO A 515 45.50 -30.86 24.93
N LYS A 516 46.83 -30.87 24.74
CA LYS A 516 47.53 -31.22 23.51
C LYS A 516 47.24 -32.65 23.06
#